data_AF-A0A1J5DR70-F1
#
_entry.id   AF-A0A1J5DR70-F1
#
_cell.length_a   1.000
_cell.length_b   1.000
_cell.length_c   1.000
_cell.angle_alpha   90.00
_cell.angle_beta   90.00
_cell.angle_gamma   90.00
#
_symmetry.space_group_name_H-M   'P 1'
#
loop_
_entity.id
_entity.type
_entity.pdbx_description
1 polymer ?
#
loop_
_entity_poly.entity_id
_entity_poly.type
_entity_poly.pdbx_seq_one_letter_code
_entity_poly.pdbx_strand_id
1 'polypeptide(L)'
;MSGVTISSYFPFRRVKIIKQTVNQTTDRAHIDVVPDQRFQPICHQCGQKVPAIHSWTQRSVRDLNLASTQIWLRCAYRKLFCTNCQRISIEELGLFHPYLRVTLRLATYIHQLCKVMTVTEVARHLQLDWKTVKEIDKQYLEIQYGQINYDGLRILAVDEISIRRGHSYLTIVLDYETGRVIHVAKDRKAKTLNRFFNQLSAKQKKSIEAVVMEMWDPYIKAVKKNCRRRTSSLTCSMLWPPLTVLSTKSATANIVKRPRKTKMSLKAQNTCCSRTDLISVGKSSASSSDSFWK
;
A
#
# COMPACT_ATOMS: atom_id res chain seq x y z
N MET A 1 6.58 43.56 -10.24
CA MET A 1 5.49 42.60 -9.98
C MET A 1 6.11 41.23 -9.74
N SER A 2 6.43 40.89 -8.49
CA SER A 2 6.83 39.52 -8.14
C SER A 2 5.64 38.60 -8.42
N GLY A 3 5.68 37.91 -9.56
CA GLY A 3 4.62 36.99 -9.95
C GLY A 3 4.36 35.98 -8.84
N VAL A 4 3.10 35.61 -8.65
CA VAL A 4 2.71 34.56 -7.70
C VAL A 4 3.53 33.31 -8.03
N THR A 5 4.47 32.97 -7.16
CA THR A 5 5.38 31.85 -7.38
C THR A 5 4.79 30.58 -6.77
N ILE A 6 4.62 29.54 -7.60
CA ILE A 6 4.19 28.23 -7.12
C ILE A 6 5.35 27.44 -6.49
N SER A 7 6.56 27.97 -6.48
CA SER A 7 7.76 27.25 -5.98
C SER A 7 7.63 26.83 -4.52
N SER A 8 6.87 27.56 -3.70
CA SER A 8 6.59 27.18 -2.30
C SER A 8 5.87 25.83 -2.18
N TYR A 9 5.05 25.45 -3.18
CA TYR A 9 4.39 24.15 -3.23
C TYR A 9 5.33 23.01 -3.64
N PHE A 10 6.57 23.31 -4.05
CA PHE A 10 7.56 22.31 -4.48
C PHE A 10 8.88 22.52 -3.71
N PRO A 11 8.90 22.27 -2.39
CA PRO A 11 10.04 22.57 -1.51
C PRO A 11 11.20 21.55 -1.65
N PHE A 12 11.51 21.15 -2.87
CA PHE A 12 12.58 20.20 -3.14
C PHE A 12 13.93 20.89 -3.12
N ARG A 13 14.83 20.45 -2.24
CA ARG A 13 16.11 21.14 -2.00
C ARG A 13 17.15 20.90 -3.09
N ARG A 14 17.26 19.66 -3.61
CA ARG A 14 18.36 19.24 -4.51
C ARG A 14 17.98 19.29 -5.99
N VAL A 15 16.83 19.87 -6.33
CA VAL A 15 16.37 20.04 -7.71
C VAL A 15 15.90 21.48 -7.93
N LYS A 16 16.00 21.92 -9.19
CA LYS A 16 15.52 23.21 -9.66
C LYS A 16 14.41 22.99 -10.68
N ILE A 17 13.33 23.74 -10.54
CA ILE A 17 12.27 23.82 -11.56
C ILE A 17 12.76 24.75 -12.68
N ILE A 18 12.76 24.26 -13.91
CA ILE A 18 13.23 25.01 -15.08
C ILE A 18 12.10 25.42 -16.02
N LYS A 19 10.99 24.67 -16.05
CA LYS A 19 9.85 24.95 -16.91
C LYS A 19 8.58 24.38 -16.31
N GLN A 20 7.47 25.05 -16.57
CA GLN A 20 6.14 24.64 -16.15
C GLN A 20 5.21 24.74 -17.36
N THR A 21 4.34 23.75 -17.54
CA THR A 21 3.37 23.74 -18.64
C THR A 21 2.08 23.13 -18.14
N VAL A 22 0.98 23.85 -18.30
CA VAL A 22 -0.35 23.37 -17.92
C VAL A 22 -1.08 22.98 -19.20
N ASN A 23 -1.57 21.75 -19.25
CA ASN A 23 -2.44 21.30 -20.32
C ASN A 23 -3.90 21.41 -19.85
N GLN A 24 -4.60 22.42 -20.36
CA GLN A 24 -5.99 22.72 -20.00
C GLN A 24 -6.99 21.65 -20.44
N THR A 25 -6.65 20.80 -21.42
CA THR A 25 -7.59 19.78 -21.93
C THR A 25 -7.51 18.45 -21.20
N THR A 26 -6.45 18.19 -20.43
CA THR A 26 -6.20 16.89 -19.80
C THR A 26 -6.11 16.94 -18.28
N ASP A 27 -6.45 18.09 -17.66
CA ASP A 27 -6.28 18.35 -16.22
C ASP A 27 -4.90 17.92 -15.71
N ARG A 28 -3.86 18.11 -16.53
CA ARG A 28 -2.48 17.72 -16.23
C ARG A 28 -1.55 18.90 -16.37
N ALA A 29 -0.68 19.07 -15.39
CA ALA A 29 0.43 19.99 -15.45
C ALA A 29 1.75 19.22 -15.44
N HIS A 30 2.68 19.65 -16.29
CA HIS A 30 4.03 19.16 -16.38
C HIS A 30 5.01 20.18 -15.81
N ILE A 31 5.93 19.70 -14.98
CA ILE A 31 6.99 20.52 -14.41
C ILE A 31 8.32 19.86 -14.73
N ASP A 32 9.20 20.60 -15.38
CA ASP A 32 10.53 20.13 -15.72
C ASP A 32 11.47 20.46 -14.57
N VAL A 33 12.12 19.42 -14.05
CA VAL A 33 13.02 19.53 -12.92
C VAL A 33 14.38 18.92 -13.27
N VAL A 34 15.43 19.61 -12.84
CA VAL A 34 16.83 19.19 -13.03
C VAL A 34 17.55 19.19 -11.68
N PRO A 35 18.63 18.41 -11.49
CA PRO A 35 19.44 18.48 -10.28
C PRO A 35 20.00 19.89 -10.11
N ASP A 36 19.93 20.42 -8.89
CA ASP A 36 20.49 21.72 -8.58
C ASP A 36 22.02 21.62 -8.47
N GLN A 37 22.72 22.39 -9.31
CA GLN A 37 24.18 22.38 -9.41
C GLN A 37 24.89 22.87 -8.14
N ARG A 38 24.17 23.56 -7.24
CA ARG A 38 24.70 23.96 -5.92
C ARG A 38 25.01 22.76 -5.02
N PHE A 39 24.44 21.58 -5.31
CA PHE A 39 24.64 20.37 -4.53
C PHE A 39 25.53 19.37 -5.26
N GLN A 40 26.53 18.86 -4.54
CA GLN A 40 27.32 17.72 -5.01
C GLN A 40 26.44 16.47 -5.14
N PRO A 41 26.60 15.64 -6.19
CA PRO A 41 25.78 14.43 -6.33
C PRO A 41 26.02 13.46 -5.17
N ILE A 42 24.96 12.78 -4.74
CA ILE A 42 25.00 11.79 -3.66
C ILE A 42 24.50 10.46 -4.20
N CYS A 43 25.18 9.37 -3.85
CA CYS A 43 24.74 8.02 -4.16
C CYS A 43 23.50 7.65 -3.34
N HIS A 44 22.39 7.31 -3.99
CA HIS A 44 21.18 6.84 -3.30
C HIS A 44 21.38 5.61 -2.39
N GLN A 45 22.35 4.76 -2.71
CA GLN A 45 22.51 3.47 -2.03
C GLN A 45 23.34 3.57 -0.74
N CYS A 46 24.39 4.41 -0.71
CA CYS A 46 25.27 4.53 0.47
C CYS A 46 25.32 5.94 1.06
N GLY A 47 24.67 6.93 0.45
CA GLY A 47 24.66 8.32 0.93
C GLY A 47 25.97 9.09 0.73
N GLN A 48 27.02 8.47 0.17
CA GLN A 48 28.29 9.15 -0.06
C GLN A 48 28.23 10.13 -1.24
N LYS A 49 29.03 11.19 -1.15
CA LYS A 49 29.22 12.18 -2.22
C LYS A 49 30.00 11.55 -3.37
N VAL A 50 29.51 11.72 -4.59
CA VAL A 50 30.12 11.17 -5.81
C VAL A 50 30.23 12.26 -6.86
N PRO A 51 31.43 12.79 -7.17
CA PRO A 51 31.59 13.82 -8.19
C PRO A 51 31.48 13.27 -9.62
N ALA A 52 31.82 11.99 -9.82
CA ALA A 52 31.84 11.36 -11.14
C ALA A 52 30.42 11.04 -11.65
N ILE A 53 30.00 11.78 -12.68
CA ILE A 53 28.75 11.53 -13.41
C ILE A 53 29.03 10.53 -14.52
N HIS A 54 28.32 9.41 -14.50
CA HIS A 54 28.40 8.40 -15.55
C HIS A 54 27.53 8.79 -16.76
N SER A 55 26.25 9.12 -16.52
CA SER A 55 25.35 9.53 -17.59
C SER A 55 24.13 10.29 -17.07
N TRP A 56 23.43 10.96 -17.99
CA TRP A 56 22.16 11.63 -17.73
C TRP A 56 20.99 10.81 -18.28
N THR A 57 19.85 10.90 -17.62
CA THR A 57 18.63 10.25 -18.06
C THR A 57 17.42 11.03 -17.56
N GLN A 58 16.24 10.75 -18.10
CA GLN A 58 15.02 11.45 -17.77
C GLN A 58 13.91 10.46 -17.43
N ARG A 59 13.08 10.81 -16.45
CA ARG A 59 11.86 10.07 -16.13
C ARG A 59 10.70 11.01 -15.82
N SER A 60 9.48 10.55 -16.07
CA SER A 60 8.27 11.20 -15.57
C SER A 60 7.88 10.59 -14.23
N VAL A 61 7.58 11.45 -13.24
CA VAL A 61 7.25 11.09 -11.86
C VAL A 61 5.94 11.78 -11.48
N ARG A 62 4.99 11.03 -10.94
CA ARG A 62 3.71 11.58 -10.47
C ARG A 62 3.88 12.23 -9.10
N ASP A 63 3.27 13.39 -8.91
CA ASP A 63 3.31 14.13 -7.64
C ASP A 63 1.91 14.35 -7.04
N LEU A 64 1.78 15.05 -5.91
CA LEU A 64 0.46 15.43 -5.38
C LEU A 64 -0.34 16.25 -6.40
N ASN A 65 -1.67 16.13 -6.36
CA ASN A 65 -2.54 17.01 -7.13
C ASN A 65 -2.42 18.44 -6.62
N LEU A 66 -2.57 19.40 -7.54
CA LEU A 66 -2.85 20.78 -7.20
C LEU A 66 -4.32 21.04 -7.57
N ALA A 67 -5.20 21.12 -6.56
CA ALA A 67 -6.64 21.11 -6.76
C ALA A 67 -7.10 19.92 -7.62
N SER A 68 -7.82 20.13 -8.72
CA SER A 68 -8.25 19.09 -9.66
C SER A 68 -7.14 18.63 -10.61
N THR A 69 -6.03 19.37 -10.69
CA THR A 69 -4.98 19.13 -11.68
C THR A 69 -3.94 18.10 -11.21
N GLN A 70 -3.68 17.10 -12.03
CA GLN A 70 -2.62 16.13 -11.83
C GLN A 70 -1.25 16.74 -12.16
N ILE A 71 -0.34 16.72 -11.19
CA ILE A 71 1.04 17.16 -11.39
C ILE A 71 1.95 15.99 -11.80
N TRP A 72 2.71 16.20 -12.87
CA TRP A 72 3.71 15.28 -13.39
C TRP A 72 5.07 15.99 -13.52
N LEU A 73 6.09 15.46 -12.84
CA LEU A 73 7.44 15.99 -12.88
C LEU A 73 8.26 15.25 -13.94
N ARG A 74 8.75 15.95 -14.97
CA ARG A 74 9.75 15.43 -15.89
C ARG A 74 11.12 15.73 -15.30
N CYS A 75 11.68 14.74 -14.62
CA CYS A 75 12.95 14.87 -13.92
C CYS A 75 14.09 14.36 -14.79
N ALA A 76 15.01 15.24 -15.18
CA ALA A 76 16.36 14.84 -15.56
C ALA A 76 17.13 14.48 -14.29
N TYR A 77 17.88 13.38 -14.29
CA TYR A 77 18.67 12.95 -13.14
C TYR A 77 19.97 12.28 -13.60
N ARG A 78 20.96 12.30 -12.70
CA ARG A 78 22.30 11.76 -12.94
C ARG A 78 22.37 10.29 -12.51
N LYS A 79 23.00 9.47 -13.34
CA LYS A 79 23.58 8.18 -12.94
C LYS A 79 25.05 8.43 -12.56
N LEU A 80 25.46 7.90 -11.43
CA LEU A 80 26.74 8.15 -10.80
C LEU A 80 27.53 6.84 -10.75
N PHE A 81 28.82 6.86 -11.08
CA PHE A 81 29.69 5.73 -10.80
C PHE A 81 30.21 5.85 -9.36
N CYS A 82 29.61 5.11 -8.43
CA CYS A 82 29.95 5.19 -7.01
C CYS A 82 31.14 4.29 -6.70
N THR A 83 32.29 4.87 -6.33
CA THR A 83 33.51 4.11 -5.96
C THR A 83 33.31 3.27 -4.70
N ASN A 84 32.53 3.75 -3.73
CA ASN A 84 32.22 3.00 -2.50
C ASN A 84 31.33 1.78 -2.75
N CYS A 85 30.34 1.89 -3.65
CA CYS A 85 29.47 0.76 -4.00
C CYS A 85 29.98 -0.07 -5.17
N GLN A 86 31.06 0.37 -5.83
CA GLN A 86 31.63 -0.21 -7.05
C GLN A 86 30.58 -0.50 -8.15
N ARG A 87 29.58 0.39 -8.31
CA ARG A 87 28.50 0.23 -9.29
C ARG A 87 27.93 1.56 -9.76
N ILE A 88 27.21 1.51 -10.88
CA ILE A 88 26.37 2.62 -11.33
C ILE A 88 25.17 2.72 -10.40
N SER A 89 25.02 3.88 -9.79
CA SER A 89 23.93 4.23 -8.87
C SER A 89 23.15 5.42 -9.41
N ILE A 90 21.94 5.62 -8.91
CA ILE A 90 21.14 6.80 -9.22
C ILE A 90 21.44 7.87 -8.17
N GLU A 91 21.49 9.13 -8.60
CA GLU A 91 21.61 10.26 -7.68
C GLU A 91 20.42 10.36 -6.72
N GLU A 92 20.71 10.57 -5.43
CA GLU A 92 19.71 10.92 -4.42
C GLU A 92 19.31 12.39 -4.54
N LEU A 93 18.09 12.64 -5.01
CA LEU A 93 17.55 13.98 -5.20
C LEU A 93 16.60 14.43 -4.08
N GLY A 94 16.23 13.53 -3.15
CA GLY A 94 15.17 13.79 -2.18
C GLY A 94 13.79 13.98 -2.84
N LEU A 95 13.64 13.57 -4.10
CA LEU A 95 12.43 13.77 -4.89
C LEU A 95 11.61 12.49 -5.02
N PHE A 96 12.24 11.38 -5.38
CA PHE A 96 11.63 10.07 -5.56
C PHE A 96 12.60 8.97 -5.14
N HIS A 97 12.07 7.80 -4.79
CA HIS A 97 12.89 6.59 -4.67
C HIS A 97 13.21 6.03 -6.06
N PRO A 98 14.42 5.51 -6.36
CA PRO A 98 14.80 5.11 -7.71
C PRO A 98 13.89 4.08 -8.39
N TYR A 99 13.25 3.21 -7.63
CA TYR A 99 12.32 2.19 -8.12
C TYR A 99 10.86 2.65 -8.19
N LEU A 100 10.56 3.86 -7.70
CA LEU A 100 9.22 4.43 -7.70
C LEU A 100 9.10 5.49 -8.81
N ARG A 101 7.89 5.58 -9.38
CA ARG A 101 7.50 6.63 -10.34
C ARG A 101 6.57 7.67 -9.70
N VAL A 102 6.62 7.78 -8.38
CA VAL A 102 5.92 8.80 -7.59
C VAL A 102 6.94 9.58 -6.76
N THR A 103 6.61 10.82 -6.41
CA THR A 103 7.43 11.57 -5.45
C THR A 103 7.36 10.94 -4.06
N LEU A 104 8.39 11.16 -3.23
CA LEU A 104 8.40 10.67 -1.85
C LEU A 104 7.19 11.18 -1.07
N ARG A 105 6.82 12.46 -1.24
CA ARG A 105 5.64 13.05 -0.59
C ARG A 105 4.32 12.40 -1.03
N LEU A 106 4.16 12.08 -2.32
CA LEU A 106 2.99 11.36 -2.80
C LEU A 106 2.98 9.93 -2.23
N ALA A 107 4.13 9.26 -2.17
CA ALA A 107 4.25 7.94 -1.58
C ALA A 107 3.84 7.92 -0.09
N THR A 108 4.26 8.92 0.68
CA THR A 108 3.84 9.09 2.08
C THR A 108 2.33 9.32 2.19
N TYR A 109 1.77 10.18 1.34
CA TYR A 109 0.32 10.45 1.31
C TYR A 109 -0.49 9.19 0.96
N ILE A 110 -0.02 8.40 -0.01
CA ILE A 110 -0.61 7.10 -0.36
C ILE A 110 -0.67 6.18 0.86
N HIS A 111 0.46 6.02 1.56
CA HIS A 111 0.51 5.18 2.76
C HIS A 111 -0.42 5.68 3.87
N GLN A 112 -0.53 7.00 4.06
CA GLN A 112 -1.48 7.58 5.02
C GLN A 112 -2.94 7.26 4.66
N LEU A 113 -3.31 7.37 3.39
CA LEU A 113 -4.66 7.01 2.93
C LEU A 113 -4.96 5.51 3.10
N CYS A 114 -3.97 4.64 2.85
CA CYS A 114 -4.12 3.18 3.03
C CYS A 114 -4.42 2.77 4.49
N LYS A 115 -4.18 3.64 5.48
CA LYS A 115 -4.57 3.40 6.88
C LYS A 115 -6.08 3.51 7.12
N VAL A 116 -6.80 4.21 6.26
CA VAL A 116 -8.24 4.52 6.43
C VAL A 116 -9.10 4.13 5.23
N MET A 117 -8.48 3.80 4.09
CA MET A 117 -9.14 3.38 2.85
C MET A 117 -8.51 2.10 2.33
N THR A 118 -9.27 1.33 1.55
CA THR A 118 -8.69 0.17 0.86
C THR A 118 -7.73 0.61 -0.24
N VAL A 119 -6.71 -0.20 -0.54
CA VAL A 119 -5.76 0.02 -1.65
C VAL A 119 -6.48 0.34 -2.96
N THR A 120 -7.60 -0.32 -3.23
CA THR A 120 -8.42 -0.10 -4.43
C THR A 120 -9.09 1.26 -4.45
N GLU A 121 -9.59 1.74 -3.30
CA GLU A 121 -10.17 3.08 -3.19
C GLU A 121 -9.10 4.16 -3.33
N VAL A 122 -7.93 3.97 -2.73
CA VAL A 122 -6.79 4.89 -2.87
C VAL A 122 -6.33 4.98 -4.32
N ALA A 123 -6.17 3.83 -5.00
CA ALA A 123 -5.80 3.78 -6.42
C ALA A 123 -6.82 4.52 -7.29
N ARG A 124 -8.11 4.33 -7.06
CA ARG A 124 -9.17 5.05 -7.78
C ARG A 124 -9.17 6.55 -7.47
N HIS A 125 -9.02 6.91 -6.20
CA HIS A 125 -9.02 8.30 -5.73
C HIS A 125 -7.87 9.11 -6.34
N LEU A 126 -6.67 8.53 -6.39
CA LEU A 126 -5.47 9.18 -6.92
C LEU A 126 -5.24 8.93 -8.42
N GLN A 127 -6.09 8.12 -9.05
CA GLN A 127 -5.99 7.68 -10.44
C GLN A 127 -4.62 7.05 -10.75
N LEU A 128 -4.21 6.14 -9.87
CA LEU A 128 -2.97 5.38 -9.96
C LEU A 128 -3.25 3.91 -10.25
N ASP A 129 -2.26 3.23 -10.83
CA ASP A 129 -2.32 1.78 -10.94
C ASP A 129 -2.35 1.13 -9.55
N TRP A 130 -3.23 0.14 -9.40
CA TRP A 130 -3.44 -0.54 -8.13
C TRP A 130 -2.17 -1.20 -7.59
N LYS A 131 -1.33 -1.78 -8.44
CA LYS A 131 -0.07 -2.42 -8.02
C LYS A 131 0.92 -1.38 -7.50
N THR A 132 0.92 -0.18 -8.08
CA THR A 132 1.76 0.93 -7.60
C THR A 132 1.38 1.31 -6.17
N VAL A 133 0.10 1.51 -5.89
CA VAL A 133 -0.39 1.82 -4.54
C VAL A 133 -0.06 0.70 -3.56
N LYS A 134 -0.33 -0.55 -3.95
CA LYS A 134 -0.02 -1.72 -3.13
C LYS A 134 1.46 -1.82 -2.79
N GLU A 135 2.34 -1.66 -3.77
CA GLU A 135 3.78 -1.81 -3.57
C GLU A 135 4.34 -0.70 -2.69
N ILE A 136 3.87 0.54 -2.85
CA ILE A 136 4.22 1.66 -1.97
C ILE A 136 3.82 1.34 -0.53
N ASP A 137 2.55 1.01 -0.30
CA ASP A 137 2.06 0.74 1.05
C ASP A 137 2.81 -0.44 1.70
N LYS A 138 3.05 -1.50 0.93
CA LYS A 138 3.85 -2.64 1.35
C LYS A 138 5.27 -2.24 1.78
N GLN A 139 5.95 -1.38 1.02
CA GLN A 139 7.29 -0.90 1.38
C GLN A 139 7.29 -0.13 2.71
N TYR A 140 6.30 0.73 2.94
CA TYR A 140 6.16 1.44 4.22
C TYR A 140 5.87 0.46 5.37
N LEU A 141 5.02 -0.55 5.16
CA LEU A 141 4.77 -1.59 6.15
C LEU A 141 6.01 -2.45 6.43
N GLU A 142 6.83 -2.75 5.42
CA GLU A 142 8.11 -3.45 5.59
C GLU A 142 9.12 -2.61 6.39
N ILE A 143 9.19 -1.30 6.15
CA ILE A 143 10.03 -0.40 6.94
C ILE A 143 9.56 -0.34 8.40
N GLN A 144 8.24 -0.27 8.63
CA GLN A 144 7.66 -0.10 9.96
C GLN A 144 7.60 -1.40 10.77
N TYR A 145 7.35 -2.54 10.11
CA TYR A 145 7.04 -3.81 10.76
C TYR A 145 7.87 -5.00 10.25
N GLY A 146 8.74 -4.82 9.26
CA GLY A 146 9.52 -5.90 8.66
C GLY A 146 10.60 -6.47 9.58
N GLN A 147 11.08 -5.68 10.55
CA GLN A 147 11.95 -6.16 11.62
C GLN A 147 11.15 -6.38 12.89
N ILE A 148 10.99 -7.65 13.26
CA ILE A 148 10.24 -8.04 14.45
C ILE A 148 11.20 -8.09 15.64
N ASN A 149 10.95 -7.26 16.65
CA ASN A 149 11.72 -7.28 17.90
C ASN A 149 11.08 -8.27 18.91
N TYR A 150 11.76 -9.36 19.25
CA TYR A 150 11.26 -10.36 20.21
C TYR A 150 11.57 -10.04 21.70
N ASP A 151 12.11 -8.87 21.99
CA ASP A 151 12.43 -8.47 23.35
C ASP A 151 11.18 -8.10 24.15
N GLY A 152 11.21 -8.40 25.46
CA GLY A 152 10.11 -8.10 26.37
C GLY A 152 8.90 -9.02 26.28
N LEU A 153 8.93 -10.07 25.44
CA LEU A 153 7.81 -11.01 25.32
C LEU A 153 7.61 -11.82 26.61
N ARG A 154 6.48 -11.58 27.28
CA ARG A 154 6.07 -12.25 28.52
C ARG A 154 4.78 -13.05 28.36
N ILE A 155 3.76 -12.44 27.77
CA ILE A 155 2.46 -13.08 27.55
C ILE A 155 2.20 -13.14 26.05
N LEU A 156 2.06 -14.36 25.53
CA LEU A 156 1.74 -14.56 24.12
C LEU A 156 0.26 -14.89 23.95
N ALA A 157 -0.34 -14.48 22.85
CA ALA A 157 -1.60 -15.03 22.38
C ALA A 157 -1.39 -15.73 21.03
N VAL A 158 -2.00 -16.90 20.86
CA VAL A 158 -1.99 -17.69 19.63
C VAL A 158 -3.42 -17.87 19.15
N ASP A 159 -3.68 -17.41 17.93
CA ASP A 159 -5.00 -17.44 17.32
C ASP A 159 -4.95 -18.05 15.90
N GLU A 160 -6.11 -18.47 15.38
CA GLU A 160 -6.26 -18.98 14.02
C GLU A 160 -7.21 -18.12 13.16
N ILE A 161 -6.75 -17.72 11.97
CA ILE A 161 -7.62 -17.07 10.97
C ILE A 161 -7.85 -18.01 9.79
N SER A 162 -9.12 -18.27 9.48
CA SER A 162 -9.51 -18.96 8.25
C SER A 162 -9.41 -18.02 7.05
N ILE A 163 -8.53 -18.31 6.09
CA ILE A 163 -8.30 -17.46 4.91
C ILE A 163 -9.33 -17.73 3.81
N ARG A 164 -9.72 -18.99 3.63
CA ARG A 164 -10.62 -19.44 2.55
C ARG A 164 -11.41 -20.66 3.02
N ARG A 165 -12.59 -20.86 2.43
CA ARG A 165 -13.36 -22.11 2.56
C ARG A 165 -12.47 -23.32 2.19
N GLY A 166 -12.55 -24.39 2.99
CA GLY A 166 -11.80 -25.63 2.76
C GLY A 166 -10.48 -25.75 3.54
N HIS A 167 -10.52 -25.54 4.86
CA HIS A 167 -9.42 -25.84 5.80
C HIS A 167 -8.08 -25.11 5.56
N SER A 168 -8.11 -23.87 5.07
CA SER A 168 -6.91 -23.02 4.97
C SER A 168 -6.83 -22.07 6.17
N TYR A 169 -5.87 -22.30 7.06
CA TYR A 169 -5.69 -21.55 8.31
C TYR A 169 -4.35 -20.80 8.34
N LEU A 170 -4.33 -19.63 8.98
CA LEU A 170 -3.13 -18.94 9.45
C LEU A 170 -3.05 -19.06 10.96
N THR A 171 -1.89 -19.46 11.47
CA THR A 171 -1.54 -19.26 12.87
C THR A 171 -1.02 -17.84 13.04
N ILE A 172 -1.61 -17.09 13.96
CA ILE A 172 -1.15 -15.76 14.35
C ILE A 172 -0.63 -15.86 15.78
N VAL A 173 0.59 -15.39 16.00
CA VAL A 173 1.15 -15.17 17.33
C VAL A 173 1.26 -13.68 17.55
N LEU A 174 0.73 -13.22 18.67
CA LEU A 174 0.75 -11.82 19.08
C LEU A 174 1.31 -11.69 20.50
N ASP A 175 1.93 -10.56 20.76
CA ASP A 175 2.21 -10.11 22.11
C ASP A 175 0.88 -9.65 22.74
N TYR A 176 0.49 -10.31 23.82
CA TYR A 176 -0.79 -10.06 24.46
C TYR A 176 -0.85 -8.67 25.12
N GLU A 177 0.28 -8.16 25.62
CA GLU A 177 0.31 -6.87 26.32
C GLU A 177 0.18 -5.71 25.34
N THR A 178 0.87 -5.78 24.20
CA THR A 178 0.89 -4.70 23.21
C THR A 178 -0.10 -4.89 22.06
N GLY A 179 -0.67 -6.08 21.91
CA GLY A 179 -1.48 -6.48 20.74
C GLY A 179 -0.66 -6.60 19.45
N ARG A 180 0.67 -6.51 19.50
CA ARG A 180 1.53 -6.54 18.31
C ARG A 180 1.59 -7.94 17.74
N VAL A 181 1.35 -8.08 16.44
CA VAL A 181 1.58 -9.35 15.73
C VAL A 181 3.08 -9.61 15.63
N ILE A 182 3.53 -10.74 16.15
CA ILE A 182 4.95 -11.14 16.18
C ILE A 182 5.27 -12.30 15.24
N HIS A 183 4.26 -13.05 14.81
CA HIS A 183 4.44 -14.12 13.85
C HIS A 183 3.15 -14.44 13.11
N VAL A 184 3.25 -14.66 11.81
CA VAL A 184 2.14 -15.17 10.98
C VAL A 184 2.67 -16.33 10.17
N ALA A 185 1.99 -17.47 10.24
CA ALA A 185 2.40 -18.64 9.47
C ALA A 185 1.24 -19.46 8.96
N LYS A 186 1.47 -20.12 7.80
CA LYS A 186 0.49 -20.99 7.17
C LYS A 186 0.33 -22.30 7.94
N ASP A 187 -0.88 -22.82 7.85
CA ASP A 187 -1.38 -23.97 8.58
C ASP A 187 -1.45 -23.75 10.08
N ARG A 188 -2.26 -24.58 10.71
CA ARG A 188 -2.42 -24.59 12.15
C ARG A 188 -1.46 -25.60 12.85
N LYS A 189 -0.70 -26.41 12.12
CA LYS A 189 0.08 -27.55 12.72
C LYS A 189 1.05 -27.16 13.85
N ALA A 190 1.34 -28.09 14.77
CA ALA A 190 2.35 -27.92 15.82
C ALA A 190 3.72 -27.49 15.25
N LYS A 191 4.10 -28.02 14.08
CA LYS A 191 5.32 -27.64 13.37
C LYS A 191 5.35 -26.13 13.05
N THR A 192 4.21 -25.53 12.74
CA THR A 192 4.07 -24.10 12.47
C THR A 192 4.44 -23.28 13.69
N LEU A 193 3.83 -23.56 14.84
CA LEU A 193 4.14 -22.84 16.08
C LEU A 193 5.56 -23.12 16.60
N ASN A 194 6.09 -24.33 16.37
CA ASN A 194 7.50 -24.63 16.67
C ASN A 194 8.49 -23.78 15.84
N ARG A 195 8.15 -23.44 14.58
CA ARG A 195 9.01 -22.55 13.76
C ARG A 195 9.14 -21.17 14.40
N PHE A 196 8.04 -20.63 14.93
CA PHE A 196 8.09 -19.40 15.70
C PHE A 196 9.01 -19.53 16.91
N PHE A 197 8.83 -20.55 17.76
CA PHE A 197 9.71 -20.72 18.92
C PHE A 197 11.18 -20.89 18.53
N ASN A 198 11.50 -21.51 17.40
CA ASN A 198 12.88 -21.65 16.93
C ASN A 198 13.54 -20.30 16.57
N GLN A 199 12.77 -19.23 16.36
CA GLN A 199 13.27 -17.87 16.16
C GLN A 199 13.68 -17.19 17.48
N LEU A 200 13.22 -17.71 18.63
CA LEU A 200 13.51 -17.15 19.95
C LEU A 200 14.76 -17.77 20.55
N SER A 201 15.58 -16.92 21.19
CA SER A 201 16.68 -17.38 22.04
C SER A 201 16.19 -18.16 23.26
N ALA A 202 17.06 -18.95 23.88
CA ALA A 202 16.72 -19.67 25.11
C ALA A 202 16.31 -18.72 26.26
N LYS A 203 16.86 -17.50 26.31
CA LYS A 203 16.50 -16.47 27.28
C LYS A 203 15.08 -15.96 27.04
N GLN A 204 14.74 -15.62 25.79
CA GLN A 204 13.38 -15.17 25.41
C GLN A 204 12.34 -16.27 25.63
N LYS A 205 12.67 -17.54 25.35
CA LYS A 205 11.75 -18.65 25.68
C LYS A 205 11.46 -18.76 27.18
N LYS A 206 12.45 -18.47 28.02
CA LYS A 206 12.31 -18.49 29.49
C LYS A 206 11.58 -17.27 30.05
N SER A 207 11.55 -16.15 29.33
CA SER A 207 10.80 -14.96 29.75
C SER A 207 9.30 -15.06 29.49
N ILE A 208 8.86 -16.03 28.67
CA ILE A 208 7.45 -16.29 28.44
C ILE A 208 6.83 -16.89 29.72
N GLU A 209 5.94 -16.13 30.34
CA GLU A 209 5.23 -16.49 31.57
C GLU A 209 3.92 -17.22 31.27
N ALA A 210 3.21 -16.80 30.22
CA ALA A 210 1.93 -17.35 29.83
C ALA A 210 1.73 -17.35 28.31
N VAL A 211 0.93 -18.30 27.84
CA VAL A 211 0.45 -18.33 26.45
C VAL A 211 -1.05 -18.58 26.45
N VAL A 212 -1.82 -17.61 25.95
CA VAL A 212 -3.25 -17.70 25.70
C VAL A 212 -3.45 -18.30 24.31
N MET A 213 -4.23 -19.38 24.20
CA MET A 213 -4.46 -20.05 22.92
C MET A 213 -5.76 -20.85 22.95
N GLU A 214 -6.28 -21.20 21.78
CA GLU A 214 -7.34 -22.20 21.67
C GLU A 214 -6.87 -23.59 22.15
N MET A 215 -7.80 -24.39 22.68
CA MET A 215 -7.54 -25.74 23.25
C MET A 215 -7.19 -26.81 22.22
N TRP A 216 -6.60 -26.44 21.09
CA TRP A 216 -6.29 -27.37 20.03
C TRP A 216 -4.93 -28.04 20.25
N ASP A 217 -4.93 -29.38 20.27
CA ASP A 217 -3.79 -30.22 20.68
C ASP A 217 -2.43 -29.85 20.06
N PRO A 218 -2.31 -29.49 18.77
CA PRO A 218 -1.03 -29.15 18.19
C PRO A 218 -0.38 -27.91 18.80
N TYR A 219 -1.16 -26.91 19.21
CA TYR A 219 -0.65 -25.74 19.92
C TYR A 219 -0.22 -26.08 21.34
N ILE A 220 -1.05 -26.82 22.08
CA ILE A 220 -0.73 -27.29 23.43
C ILE A 220 0.60 -28.07 23.42
N LYS A 221 0.77 -28.99 22.47
CA LYS A 221 2.01 -29.78 22.32
C LYS A 221 3.22 -28.89 22.02
N ALA A 222 3.07 -27.92 21.11
CA ALA A 222 4.16 -27.02 20.75
C ALA A 222 4.58 -26.10 21.91
N VAL A 223 3.62 -25.57 22.68
CA VAL A 223 3.93 -24.73 23.85
C VAL A 223 4.54 -25.53 24.97
N LYS A 224 3.99 -26.70 25.34
CA LYS A 224 4.58 -27.57 26.37
C LYS A 224 6.04 -27.96 26.05
N LYS A 225 6.36 -28.15 24.77
CA LYS A 225 7.72 -28.46 24.32
C LYS A 225 8.70 -27.31 24.51
N ASN A 226 8.29 -26.06 24.20
CA ASN A 226 9.20 -24.91 24.12
C ASN A 226 9.21 -24.02 25.37
N CYS A 227 8.08 -23.93 26.06
CA CYS A 227 7.91 -23.16 27.29
C CYS A 227 7.97 -24.14 28.46
N ARG A 228 9.18 -24.41 28.98
CA ARG A 228 9.36 -25.22 30.19
C ARG A 228 9.04 -24.34 31.39
N ARG A 229 7.91 -24.61 32.06
CA ARG A 229 7.44 -23.83 33.23
C ARG A 229 8.49 -23.77 34.35
N ARG A 230 8.69 -22.58 34.94
CA ARG A 230 8.67 -22.45 36.41
C ARG A 230 7.20 -22.45 36.84
N THR A 231 6.94 -23.16 37.91
CA THR A 231 5.64 -23.61 38.39
C THR A 231 4.66 -22.46 38.67
N SER A 232 3.66 -22.25 37.81
CA SER A 232 2.29 -21.86 38.19
C SER A 232 1.39 -21.79 36.95
N SER A 233 0.26 -22.46 37.04
CA SER A 233 -0.73 -22.67 35.99
C SER A 233 -1.71 -21.51 35.86
N LEU A 234 -1.95 -21.05 34.62
CA LEU A 234 -3.27 -20.62 34.18
C LEU A 234 -3.46 -21.04 32.72
N THR A 235 -3.92 -22.27 32.52
CA THR A 235 -4.81 -22.54 31.39
C THR A 235 -6.12 -21.88 31.78
N CYS A 236 -6.40 -20.67 31.29
CA CYS A 236 -7.72 -20.09 31.40
C CYS A 236 -8.64 -20.90 30.45
N SER A 237 -9.17 -22.00 30.97
CA SER A 237 -10.41 -22.57 30.48
C SER A 237 -11.48 -21.51 30.76
N MET A 238 -12.13 -20.99 29.72
CA MET A 238 -13.41 -20.34 29.91
C MET A 238 -14.36 -21.38 30.51
N LEU A 239 -14.49 -21.41 31.84
CA LEU A 239 -15.55 -22.13 32.54
C LEU A 239 -16.83 -21.34 32.31
N TRP A 240 -17.64 -21.76 31.35
CA TRP A 240 -19.07 -21.46 31.37
C TRP A 240 -19.73 -22.32 32.45
N PRO A 241 -20.60 -21.77 33.33
CA PRO A 241 -21.48 -22.59 34.16
C PRO A 241 -22.49 -23.33 33.26
N PRO A 242 -22.91 -24.56 33.61
CA PRO A 242 -23.88 -25.29 32.84
C PRO A 242 -25.29 -24.73 33.12
N LEU A 243 -25.83 -23.97 32.18
CA LEU A 243 -27.26 -23.69 32.11
C LEU A 243 -27.75 -24.04 30.70
N THR A 244 -28.50 -25.14 30.66
CA THR A 244 -29.69 -25.38 29.82
C THR A 244 -29.73 -24.77 28.42
N VAL A 245 -29.78 -25.69 27.43
CA VAL A 245 -30.26 -25.55 26.06
C VAL A 245 -31.04 -24.26 25.78
N LEU A 246 -30.40 -23.35 25.04
CA LEU A 246 -31.08 -22.48 24.09
C LEU A 246 -30.19 -22.34 22.85
N SER A 247 -30.64 -22.95 21.77
CA SER A 247 -30.12 -22.73 20.43
C SER A 247 -30.29 -21.25 20.07
N THR A 248 -29.22 -20.47 20.15
CA THR A 248 -29.14 -19.17 19.51
C THR A 248 -27.90 -19.13 18.64
N LYS A 249 -28.18 -19.16 17.33
CA LYS A 249 -27.28 -18.94 16.21
C LYS A 249 -26.27 -17.85 16.52
N SER A 250 -25.00 -18.11 16.21
CA SER A 250 -23.91 -17.16 16.23
C SER A 250 -24.31 -15.90 15.45
N ALA A 251 -24.50 -14.79 16.16
CA ALA A 251 -24.60 -13.48 15.56
C ALA A 251 -23.20 -13.09 15.06
N THR A 252 -22.97 -13.32 13.77
CA THR A 252 -21.91 -12.63 13.02
C THR A 252 -22.05 -11.13 13.23
N ALA A 253 -21.01 -10.50 13.77
CA ALA A 253 -20.89 -9.05 13.78
C ALA A 253 -21.13 -8.51 12.36
N ASN A 254 -22.20 -7.74 12.23
CA ASN A 254 -22.61 -7.08 11.01
C ASN A 254 -21.54 -6.05 10.62
N ILE A 255 -20.71 -6.39 9.64
CA ILE A 255 -20.24 -5.39 8.68
C ILE A 255 -21.47 -4.97 7.88
N VAL A 256 -21.86 -3.70 7.97
CA VAL A 256 -22.92 -3.09 7.18
C VAL A 256 -22.68 -3.41 5.69
N LYS A 257 -23.42 -4.40 5.17
CA LYS A 257 -23.52 -4.65 3.73
C LYS A 257 -24.41 -3.56 3.16
N ARG A 258 -23.85 -2.70 2.30
CA ARG A 258 -24.64 -1.82 1.42
C ARG A 258 -25.63 -2.69 0.62
N PRO A 259 -26.91 -2.29 0.48
CA PRO A 259 -27.85 -3.02 -0.36
C PRO A 259 -27.37 -2.97 -1.82
N ARG A 260 -27.37 -4.15 -2.47
CA ARG A 260 -27.32 -4.24 -3.93
C ARG A 260 -28.52 -3.49 -4.49
N LYS A 261 -28.30 -2.38 -5.19
CA LYS A 261 -29.33 -1.81 -6.06
C LYS A 261 -29.41 -2.66 -7.32
N THR A 262 -30.55 -3.31 -7.45
CA THR A 262 -31.11 -3.97 -8.62
C THR A 262 -30.98 -3.06 -9.85
N LYS A 263 -30.55 -3.62 -11.00
CA LYS A 263 -30.68 -2.95 -12.29
C LYS A 263 -32.17 -2.65 -12.53
N MET A 264 -32.55 -1.38 -12.53
CA MET A 264 -33.81 -0.97 -13.16
C MET A 264 -33.58 -0.96 -14.67
N SER A 265 -34.09 -1.99 -15.34
CA SER A 265 -34.40 -1.94 -16.76
C SER A 265 -35.64 -1.05 -16.89
N LEU A 266 -35.45 0.18 -17.38
CA LEU A 266 -36.54 0.95 -17.94
C LEU A 266 -36.78 0.41 -19.35
N LYS A 267 -37.75 -0.49 -19.48
CA LYS A 267 -38.40 -0.79 -20.75
C LYS A 267 -39.19 0.44 -21.17
N ALA A 268 -38.95 0.89 -22.40
CA ALA A 268 -39.74 1.91 -23.07
C ALA A 268 -41.22 1.50 -23.11
N GLN A 269 -42.10 2.45 -22.83
CA GLN A 269 -43.51 2.38 -23.22
C GLN A 269 -43.74 3.42 -24.32
N ASN A 270 -44.16 2.91 -25.48
CA ASN A 270 -44.68 3.66 -26.61
C ASN A 270 -46.12 4.14 -26.32
N THR A 271 -46.57 5.08 -27.18
CA THR A 271 -47.91 5.69 -27.38
C THR A 271 -48.05 7.08 -26.72
N CYS A 272 -48.54 8.14 -27.36
CA CYS A 272 -49.04 8.38 -28.72
C CYS A 272 -49.05 9.91 -29.02
N CYS A 273 -48.85 10.26 -30.30
CA CYS A 273 -49.26 11.46 -31.05
C CYS A 273 -49.53 12.80 -30.35
N SER A 274 -48.82 13.84 -30.82
CA SER A 274 -49.47 14.99 -31.46
C SER A 274 -48.54 15.61 -32.52
N ARG A 275 -49.08 15.70 -33.74
CA ARG A 275 -48.54 16.35 -34.95
C ARG A 275 -48.28 17.84 -34.73
N THR A 276 -47.30 18.35 -35.49
CA THR A 276 -47.26 19.61 -36.32
C THR A 276 -45.80 20.08 -36.36
N ASP A 277 -45.21 20.63 -37.41
CA ASP A 277 -45.30 20.53 -38.85
C ASP A 277 -43.95 21.07 -39.36
N LEU A 278 -43.46 20.51 -40.47
CA LEU A 278 -42.68 21.12 -41.56
C LEU A 278 -41.78 22.34 -41.27
N ILE A 279 -40.49 22.25 -41.63
CA ILE A 279 -39.92 22.91 -42.82
C ILE A 279 -38.51 22.33 -43.09
N SER A 280 -38.34 21.86 -44.32
CA SER A 280 -37.10 21.39 -44.93
C SER A 280 -36.69 22.35 -46.04
N VAL A 281 -35.45 22.86 -46.04
CA VAL A 281 -34.64 23.24 -47.23
C VAL A 281 -33.18 23.32 -46.71
N GLY A 282 -32.12 22.81 -47.33
CA GLY A 282 -31.92 22.14 -48.61
C GLY A 282 -30.46 21.66 -48.68
N LYS A 283 -30.25 20.64 -49.50
CA LYS A 283 -28.96 20.03 -49.82
C LYS A 283 -28.08 20.98 -50.65
N SER A 284 -26.77 20.84 -50.51
CA SER A 284 -25.87 20.87 -51.67
C SER A 284 -24.65 19.99 -51.40
N SER A 285 -24.35 19.19 -52.42
CA SER A 285 -23.49 18.02 -52.51
C SER A 285 -22.13 18.34 -53.16
N ALA A 286 -21.31 17.29 -53.23
CA ALA A 286 -20.09 17.09 -54.04
C ALA A 286 -18.78 17.54 -53.37
N SER A 287 -17.68 16.79 -53.41
CA SER A 287 -17.38 15.49 -54.03
C SER A 287 -16.00 15.00 -53.57
N SER A 288 -15.91 13.69 -53.31
CA SER A 288 -14.90 12.73 -53.77
C SER A 288 -13.41 13.12 -53.84
N SER A 289 -12.56 12.40 -53.10
CA SER A 289 -11.72 11.31 -53.66
C SER A 289 -10.69 10.80 -52.64
N ASP A 290 -10.63 9.48 -52.49
CA ASP A 290 -9.44 8.60 -52.45
C ASP A 290 -8.16 9.07 -51.73
N SER A 291 -7.34 8.26 -51.08
CA SER A 291 -7.20 6.84 -50.70
C SER A 291 -5.82 6.82 -50.02
N PHE A 292 -5.54 5.90 -49.10
CA PHE A 292 -4.24 5.20 -48.97
C PHE A 292 -4.16 4.48 -47.61
N TRP A 293 -4.17 3.15 -47.67
CA TRP A 293 -3.62 2.27 -46.64
C TRP A 293 -2.36 1.63 -47.21
N LYS A 294 -1.22 1.87 -46.54
CA LYS A 294 -0.09 0.95 -46.40
C LYS A 294 0.71 1.36 -45.16
#